data_AF-A0A0M9FQS4-F1
#
_entry.id   AF-A0A0M9FQS4-F1
#
_cell.length_a   1.000
_cell.length_b   1.000
_cell.length_c   1.000
_cell.angle_alpha   90.00
_cell.angle_beta   90.00
_cell.angle_gamma   90.00
#
_symmetry.space_group_name_H-M   'P 1'
#
loop_
_entity.id
_entity.type
_entity.pdbx_description
1 polymer ?
#
loop_
_entity_poly.entity_id
_entity_poly.type
_entity_poly.pdbx_seq_one_letter_code
_entity_poly.pdbx_strand_id
1 'polypeptide(L)'
;MGRSNNQRRRTAKAKGKAFIPKMVKSKVRNQVRKVKIMVAKKDPRLNKKLSYDKFRTKSGKITQRKFQSGGYNNSGRFGKAAGAKQHAIKGKKGVK
;
A
#
# COMPACT_ATOMS: atom_id res chain seq x y z
N MET A 1 -19.39 19.63 5.32
CA MET A 1 -18.51 20.74 5.78
C MET A 1 -18.70 20.96 7.28
N GLY A 2 -17.64 21.08 8.09
CA GLY A 2 -17.76 21.17 9.56
C GLY A 2 -18.20 22.54 10.10
N ARG A 3 -18.70 22.55 11.35
CA ARG A 3 -19.22 23.72 12.13
C ARG A 3 -18.40 25.01 11.97
N SER A 4 -19.09 26.15 11.94
CA SER A 4 -18.48 27.49 11.89
C SER A 4 -17.79 27.87 13.23
N ASN A 5 -16.95 28.90 13.22
CA ASN A 5 -16.29 29.38 14.44
C ASN A 5 -17.29 29.88 15.49
N ASN A 6 -18.37 30.55 15.09
CA ASN A 6 -19.42 30.98 16.02
C ASN A 6 -20.16 29.77 16.62
N GLN A 7 -20.49 28.76 15.82
CA GLN A 7 -21.10 27.52 16.32
C GLN A 7 -20.18 26.79 17.31
N ARG A 8 -18.88 26.70 17.00
CA ARG A 8 -17.87 26.12 17.90
C ARG A 8 -17.72 26.91 19.19
N ARG A 9 -17.73 28.25 19.14
CA ARG A 9 -17.65 29.12 20.31
C ARG A 9 -18.85 28.93 21.24
N ARG A 10 -20.07 28.93 20.68
CA ARG A 10 -21.29 28.65 21.44
C ARG A 10 -21.25 27.27 22.10
N THR A 11 -20.81 26.25 21.34
CA THR A 11 -20.70 24.87 21.85
C THR A 11 -19.65 24.75 22.96
N ALA A 12 -18.50 25.41 22.80
CA ALA A 12 -17.44 25.41 23.80
C ALA A 12 -17.90 26.08 25.11
N LYS A 13 -18.57 27.24 24.99
CA LYS A 13 -19.20 27.94 26.12
C LYS A 13 -20.23 27.06 26.83
N ALA A 14 -21.15 26.45 26.08
CA ALA A 14 -22.19 25.57 26.62
C ALA A 14 -21.62 24.33 27.33
N LYS A 15 -20.41 23.89 26.96
CA LYS A 15 -19.74 22.72 27.56
C LYS A 15 -18.70 23.08 28.62
N GLY A 16 -18.51 24.36 28.93
CA GLY A 16 -17.45 24.81 29.85
C GLY A 16 -16.04 24.48 29.37
N LYS A 17 -15.80 24.37 28.05
CA LYS A 17 -14.50 24.03 27.47
C LYS A 17 -13.84 25.25 26.83
N ALA A 18 -12.52 25.26 26.79
CA ALA A 18 -11.76 26.26 26.03
C ALA A 18 -12.13 26.23 24.54
N PHE A 19 -12.31 27.42 23.95
CA PHE A 19 -12.64 27.55 22.54
C PHE A 19 -11.41 27.29 21.65
N ILE A 20 -11.49 26.25 20.82
CA ILE A 20 -10.46 25.95 19.81
C ILE A 20 -10.99 26.39 18.43
N PRO A 21 -10.43 27.47 17.83
CA PRO A 21 -10.87 27.96 16.54
C PRO A 21 -10.62 26.91 15.45
N LYS A 22 -11.48 26.90 14.43
CA LYS A 22 -11.22 26.17 13.20
C LYS A 22 -9.98 26.79 12.56
N MET A 23 -8.93 25.99 12.37
CA MET A 23 -7.72 26.47 11.70
C MET A 23 -8.08 26.95 10.30
N VAL A 24 -7.78 28.22 10.01
CA VAL A 24 -7.79 28.72 8.64
C VAL A 24 -6.66 28.01 7.91
N LYS A 25 -6.97 27.41 6.75
CA LYS A 25 -5.93 26.86 5.88
C LYS A 25 -5.10 28.05 5.38
N SER A 26 -3.95 28.32 6.01
CA SER A 26 -3.10 29.43 5.57
C SER A 26 -2.68 29.21 4.12
N LYS A 27 -2.66 30.28 3.31
CA LYS A 27 -2.21 30.22 1.90
C LYS A 27 -0.86 29.51 1.80
N VAL A 28 0.06 29.85 2.70
CA VAL A 28 1.39 29.23 2.83
C VAL A 28 1.30 27.73 3.10
N ARG A 29 0.53 27.25 4.08
CA ARG A 29 0.42 25.80 4.35
C ARG A 29 -0.21 25.04 3.19
N ASN A 30 -1.18 25.63 2.49
CA ASN A 30 -1.74 25.05 1.28
C ASN A 30 -0.71 24.99 0.13
N GLN A 31 0.07 26.05 -0.06
CA GLN A 31 1.14 26.09 -1.07
C GLN A 31 2.22 25.04 -0.77
N VAL A 32 2.70 24.97 0.48
CA VAL A 32 3.66 23.96 0.93
C VAL A 32 3.11 22.55 0.70
N ARG A 33 1.83 22.29 1.04
CA ARG A 33 1.20 21.00 0.79
C ARG A 33 1.13 20.68 -0.71
N LYS A 34 0.76 21.65 -1.55
CA LYS A 34 0.73 21.49 -3.02
C LYS A 34 2.11 21.14 -3.57
N VAL A 35 3.16 21.85 -3.13
CA VAL A 35 4.54 21.59 -3.54
C VAL A 35 4.98 20.18 -3.12
N LYS A 36 4.75 19.78 -1.86
CA LYS A 36 5.06 18.41 -1.39
C LYS A 36 4.37 17.33 -2.22
N ILE A 37 3.10 17.52 -2.56
CA ILE A 37 2.36 16.60 -3.43
C ILE A 37 2.95 16.59 -4.85
N MET A 38 3.29 17.75 -5.41
CA MET A 38 3.89 17.85 -6.74
C MET A 38 5.25 17.16 -6.79
N VAL A 39 6.10 17.35 -5.78
CA VAL A 39 7.39 16.67 -5.64
C VAL A 39 7.21 15.16 -5.53
N ALA A 40 6.28 14.70 -4.68
CA ALA A 40 5.95 13.29 -4.57
C ALA A 40 5.39 12.71 -5.89
N LYS A 41 4.65 13.49 -6.68
CA LYS A 41 4.16 13.09 -8.01
C LYS A 41 5.27 13.03 -9.07
N LYS A 42 6.28 13.90 -8.96
CA LYS A 42 7.45 13.91 -9.84
C LYS A 42 8.45 12.80 -9.52
N ASP A 43 8.41 12.23 -8.31
CA ASP A 43 9.24 11.08 -7.97
C ASP A 43 8.76 9.83 -8.76
N PRO A 44 9.57 9.32 -9.72
CA PRO A 44 9.20 8.17 -10.52
C PRO A 44 9.14 6.88 -9.69
N ARG A 45 9.73 6.83 -8.49
CA ARG A 45 9.68 5.67 -7.58
C ARG A 45 8.34 5.54 -6.87
N LEU A 46 7.60 6.65 -6.73
CA LEU A 46 6.30 6.69 -6.05
C LEU A 46 5.11 6.53 -7.00
N ASN A 47 5.25 6.88 -8.28
CA ASN A 47 4.14 6.93 -9.24
C ASN A 47 4.24 5.93 -10.41
N LYS A 48 5.36 5.22 -10.57
CA LYS A 48 5.38 4.09 -11.50
C LYS A 48 4.46 3.01 -10.94
N LYS A 49 3.40 2.68 -11.69
CA LYS A 49 2.63 1.44 -11.44
C LYS A 49 3.64 0.30 -11.41
N LEU A 50 3.71 -0.40 -10.28
CA LEU A 50 4.53 -1.60 -10.18
C LEU A 50 4.00 -2.60 -11.21
N SER A 51 4.91 -3.30 -11.88
CA SER A 51 4.56 -4.48 -12.67
C SER A 51 3.87 -5.50 -11.76
N TYR A 52 2.97 -6.33 -12.32
CA TYR A 52 2.11 -7.25 -11.55
C TYR A 52 2.88 -8.22 -10.63
N ASP A 53 4.09 -8.58 -11.06
CA ASP A 53 5.06 -9.41 -10.34
C ASP A 53 5.72 -8.70 -9.15
N LYS A 54 5.50 -7.40 -8.93
CA LYS A 54 6.12 -6.62 -7.85
C LYS A 54 5.06 -6.05 -6.92
N PHE A 55 5.31 -6.08 -5.62
CA PHE A 55 4.45 -5.46 -4.61
C PHE A 55 5.26 -4.67 -3.59
N ARG A 56 4.61 -3.71 -2.93
CA ARG A 56 5.23 -2.88 -1.89
C ARG A 56 4.87 -3.43 -0.50
N THR A 57 5.88 -3.70 0.31
CA THR A 57 5.73 -4.17 1.70
C THR A 57 5.24 -3.04 2.62
N LYS A 58 4.78 -3.39 3.83
CA LYS A 58 4.35 -2.40 4.85
C LYS A 58 5.47 -1.40 5.23
N SER A 59 6.73 -1.81 5.13
CA SER A 59 7.91 -0.95 5.36
C SER A 59 8.32 -0.10 4.16
N GLY A 60 7.60 -0.18 3.03
CA GLY A 60 7.86 0.61 1.82
C GLY A 60 8.85 -0.02 0.84
N LYS A 61 9.50 -1.15 1.17
CA LYS A 61 10.40 -1.87 0.25
C LYS A 61 9.61 -2.56 -0.87
N ILE A 62 10.15 -2.57 -2.09
CA ILE A 62 9.57 -3.27 -3.24
C ILE A 62 10.12 -4.70 -3.29
N THR A 63 9.24 -5.70 -3.38
CA THR A 63 9.59 -7.13 -3.41
C THR A 63 8.87 -7.83 -4.57
N GLN A 64 9.48 -8.89 -5.10
CA GLN A 64 8.82 -9.77 -6.08
C GLN A 64 7.75 -10.63 -5.42
N ARG A 65 6.60 -10.75 -6.08
CA ARG A 65 5.49 -11.61 -5.71
C ARG A 65 5.91 -13.07 -5.90
N LYS A 66 5.89 -13.84 -4.83
CA LYS A 66 6.06 -15.30 -4.91
C LYS A 66 4.73 -15.90 -5.35
N PHE A 67 4.65 -16.31 -6.62
CA PHE A 67 3.53 -17.10 -7.11
C PHE A 67 3.71 -18.52 -6.59
N GLN A 68 2.72 -19.02 -5.84
CA GLN A 68 2.65 -20.46 -5.57
C GLN A 68 2.34 -21.12 -6.90
N SER A 69 3.20 -22.04 -7.37
CA SER A 69 2.86 -22.87 -8.51
C SER A 69 1.61 -23.64 -8.12
N GLY A 70 0.48 -23.38 -8.81
CA GLY A 70 -0.71 -24.20 -8.67
C GLY A 70 -0.30 -25.65 -8.81
N GLY A 71 -0.58 -26.44 -7.77
CA GLY A 71 -0.15 -27.83 -7.68
C GLY A 71 -0.48 -28.62 -8.96
N TYR A 72 0.27 -29.70 -9.16
CA TYR A 72 0.09 -30.64 -10.25
C TYR A 72 -1.39 -30.91 -10.53
N ASN A 73 -1.88 -30.55 -11.71
CA ASN A 73 -3.13 -31.11 -12.22
C ASN A 73 -2.82 -32.44 -12.93
N ASN A 74 -3.74 -33.40 -12.89
CA ASN A 74 -3.58 -34.72 -13.53
C ASN A 74 -3.31 -34.66 -15.05
N SER A 75 -3.43 -33.48 -15.68
CA SER A 75 -3.14 -33.25 -17.09
C SER A 75 -1.73 -32.73 -17.38
N GLY A 76 -0.87 -32.57 -16.36
CA GLY A 76 0.58 -32.30 -16.52
C GLY A 76 0.96 -30.96 -17.17
N ARG A 77 -0.01 -30.09 -17.50
CA ARG A 77 0.23 -28.91 -18.34
C ARG A 77 0.86 -27.71 -17.62
N PHE A 78 0.78 -27.62 -16.29
CA PHE A 78 1.24 -26.43 -15.55
C PHE A 78 2.51 -26.61 -14.70
N GLY A 79 3.16 -27.78 -14.74
CA GLY A 79 4.31 -28.13 -13.89
C GLY A 79 5.72 -27.82 -14.46
N LYS A 80 5.86 -27.00 -15.50
CA LYS A 80 7.18 -26.76 -16.15
C LYS A 80 8.04 -25.67 -15.47
N ALA A 81 8.06 -25.61 -14.14
CA ALA A 81 9.10 -24.86 -13.44
C ALA A 81 10.31 -25.79 -13.21
N ALA A 82 11.52 -25.33 -13.56
CA ALA A 82 12.74 -26.15 -13.58
C ALA A 82 13.05 -26.90 -12.25
N GLY A 83 12.57 -26.39 -11.10
CA GLY A 83 12.72 -27.04 -9.80
C GLY A 83 11.75 -28.19 -9.51
N ALA A 84 10.64 -28.32 -10.24
CA ALA A 84 9.62 -29.34 -9.99
C ALA A 84 10.11 -30.77 -10.34
N LYS A 85 11.03 -30.90 -11.32
CA LYS A 85 11.60 -32.19 -11.71
C LYS A 85 12.51 -32.80 -10.64
N GLN A 86 13.19 -31.99 -9.82
CA GLN A 86 14.11 -32.49 -8.80
C GLN A 86 13.39 -33.24 -7.67
N HIS A 87 12.18 -32.81 -7.29
CA HIS A 87 11.41 -33.47 -6.23
C HIS A 87 10.73 -34.77 -6.69
N ALA A 88 10.34 -34.87 -7.97
CA ALA A 88 9.79 -36.11 -8.54
C ALA A 88 10.84 -37.24 -8.63
N ILE A 89 12.10 -36.89 -8.90
CA ILE A 89 13.21 -37.86 -8.93
C ILE A 89 13.51 -38.38 -7.52
N LYS A 90 13.40 -37.53 -6.49
CA LYS A 90 13.66 -37.91 -5.10
C LYS A 90 12.59 -38.85 -4.54
N GLY A 91 11.33 -38.70 -4.96
CA GLY A 91 10.23 -39.60 -4.56
C GLY A 91 10.29 -41.00 -5.18
N LYS A 92 10.94 -41.18 -6.34
CA LYS A 92 11.06 -42.50 -7.00
C LYS A 92 12.22 -43.37 -6.49
N LYS A 93 13.20 -42.81 -5.78
CA LYS A 93 14.37 -43.55 -5.25
C LYS A 93 14.15 -44.17 -3.86
N GLY A 94 12.95 -44.03 -3.28
CA GLY A 94 12.64 -44.44 -1.91
C GLY A 94 11.60 -45.56 -1.79
N VAL A 95 11.24 -46.24 -2.88
CA VAL A 95 10.33 -47.39 -2.83
C VAL A 95 11.13 -48.63 -3.25
N LYS A 96 11.65 -49.33 -2.24
CA LYS A 96 12.00 -50.75 -2.31
C LYS A 96 10.86 -51.51 -1.65
#